data_AF-A0A0C9YW69-F1
#
_entry.id   AF-A0A0C9YW69-F1
#
_cell.length_a   1.000
_cell.length_b   1.000
_cell.length_c   1.000
_cell.angle_alpha   90.00
_cell.angle_beta   90.00
_cell.angle_gamma   90.00
#
_symmetry.space_group_name_H-M   'P 1'
#
loop_
_entity.id
_entity.type
_entity.pdbx_description
1 polymer ?
#
loop_
_entity_poly.entity_id
_entity_poly.type
_entity_poly.pdbx_seq_one_letter_code
_entity_poly.pdbx_strand_id
1 'polypeptide(L)'
;MNRLSKLYFAETLTKYANCAQLWLEREDPNHTGSHKINNADGQVSLAKCLGKTRIIAETGARLHGVTTATVRARIGMECIIYMGAEDARRQALNVFRMKMLGAKVYNLEFKSNKLLNKVYLRRACRVRFQEAKGCC
;
A
#
# COMPACT_ATOMS: atom_id res chain seq x y z
N MET A 1 -16.24 0.38 -1.76
CA MET A 1 -14.95 0.35 -2.48
C MET A 1 -15.25 -0.15 -3.88
N ASN A 2 -14.84 0.61 -4.91
CA ASN A 2 -15.11 0.24 -6.30
C ASN A 2 -14.43 -1.09 -6.63
N ARG A 3 -15.14 -2.02 -7.29
CA ARG A 3 -14.68 -3.42 -7.50
C ARG A 3 -14.83 -3.93 -8.93
N LEU A 4 -15.49 -3.20 -9.82
CA LEU A 4 -15.47 -3.48 -11.26
C LEU A 4 -14.76 -2.33 -11.95
N SER A 5 -13.58 -2.61 -12.48
CA SER A 5 -12.89 -1.72 -13.40
C SER A 5 -13.62 -1.70 -14.73
N LYS A 6 -13.74 -0.50 -15.29
CA LYS A 6 -14.31 -0.34 -16.63
C LYS A 6 -13.22 -0.64 -17.64
N LEU A 7 -13.55 -1.42 -18.67
CA LEU A 7 -12.75 -1.50 -19.87
C LEU A 7 -13.06 -0.27 -20.73
N TYR A 8 -12.04 0.53 -20.99
CA TYR A 8 -12.13 1.71 -21.83
C TYR A 8 -11.44 1.45 -23.16
N PHE A 9 -12.18 1.54 -24.26
CA PHE A 9 -11.59 1.47 -25.60
C PHE A 9 -10.84 2.77 -25.90
N ALA A 10 -9.53 2.68 -26.10
CA ALA A 10 -8.68 3.83 -26.34
C ALA A 10 -8.57 4.10 -27.86
N GLU A 11 -9.58 4.77 -28.42
CA GLU A 11 -9.68 5.07 -29.85
C GLU A 11 -8.43 5.77 -30.41
N THR A 12 -7.97 6.83 -29.74
CA THR A 12 -6.81 7.60 -30.19
C THR A 12 -5.54 6.77 -30.15
N LEU A 13 -5.29 6.00 -29.08
CA LEU A 13 -4.11 5.13 -28.99
C LEU A 13 -4.16 4.00 -30.01
N THR A 14 -5.35 3.46 -30.27
CA THR A 14 -5.59 2.41 -31.28
C THR A 14 -5.18 2.88 -32.68
N LYS A 15 -5.39 4.16 -33.03
CA LYS A 15 -4.92 4.74 -34.32
C LYS A 15 -3.40 4.71 -34.49
N TYR A 16 -2.64 4.75 -33.39
CA TYR A 16 -1.18 4.66 -33.42
C TYR A 16 -0.66 3.21 -33.34
N ALA A 17 -1.54 2.23 -33.09
CA ALA A 17 -1.15 0.85 -32.78
C ALA A 17 -1.12 -0.08 -34.00
N ASN A 18 -1.05 0.47 -35.23
CA ASN A 18 -0.88 -0.24 -36.50
C ASN A 18 -1.60 -1.61 -36.55
N CYS A 19 -2.92 -1.58 -36.36
CA CYS A 19 -3.88 -2.71 -36.40
C CYS A 19 -4.23 -3.42 -35.08
N ALA A 20 -3.67 -3.04 -33.92
CA ALA A 20 -4.11 -3.59 -32.63
C ALA A 20 -5.23 -2.74 -31.98
N GLN A 21 -6.26 -3.38 -31.43
CA GLN A 21 -7.25 -2.71 -30.59
C GLN A 21 -6.71 -2.54 -29.17
N LEU A 22 -6.63 -1.30 -28.68
CA LEU A 22 -6.15 -1.01 -27.33
C LEU A 22 -7.32 -0.77 -26.37
N TRP A 23 -7.45 -1.65 -25.41
CA TRP A 23 -8.40 -1.56 -24.30
C TRP A 23 -7.65 -1.33 -22.99
N LEU A 24 -8.08 -0.35 -22.21
CA LEU A 24 -7.50 -0.01 -20.91
C LEU A 24 -8.42 -0.48 -19.81
N GLU A 25 -7.95 -1.40 -18.97
CA GLU A 25 -8.60 -1.71 -17.70
C GLU A 25 -8.38 -0.55 -16.72
N ARG A 26 -9.44 0.18 -16.41
CA ARG A 26 -9.38 1.41 -15.61
C ARG A 26 -9.38 1.08 -14.12
N GLU A 27 -8.19 0.85 -13.57
CA GLU A 27 -7.91 0.69 -12.14
C GLU A 27 -7.55 2.02 -11.43
N ASP A 28 -7.31 3.08 -12.21
CA ASP A 28 -7.06 4.43 -11.71
C ASP A 28 -8.25 5.09 -10.96
N PRO A 29 -9.55 4.87 -11.27
CA PRO A 29 -10.66 5.44 -10.52
C PRO A 29 -10.96 4.66 -9.22
N ASN A 30 -10.11 3.72 -8.83
CA ASN A 30 -10.23 3.07 -7.54
C ASN A 30 -10.05 4.07 -6.40
N HIS A 31 -10.63 3.78 -5.23
CA HIS A 31 -10.73 4.74 -4.11
C HIS A 31 -9.38 5.31 -3.65
N THR A 32 -8.27 4.58 -3.80
CA THR A 32 -6.91 5.06 -3.50
C THR A 32 -6.06 5.32 -4.74
N GLY A 33 -6.67 5.35 -5.92
CA GLY A 33 -6.04 5.65 -7.20
C GLY A 33 -5.26 4.49 -7.83
N SER A 34 -5.43 3.25 -7.33
CA SER A 34 -4.78 2.07 -7.93
C SER A 34 -5.46 0.75 -7.52
N HIS A 35 -5.13 -0.33 -8.23
CA HIS A 35 -5.55 -1.71 -7.95
C HIS A 35 -5.12 -2.24 -6.57
N LYS A 36 -4.19 -1.57 -5.87
CA LYS A 36 -3.64 -2.04 -4.59
C LYS A 36 -4.67 -2.14 -3.47
N ILE A 37 -5.81 -1.47 -3.63
CA ILE A 37 -6.91 -1.52 -2.66
C ILE A 37 -7.52 -2.91 -2.52
N ASN A 38 -7.58 -3.68 -3.60
CA ASN A 38 -8.15 -5.03 -3.59
C ASN A 38 -7.34 -5.96 -2.70
N ASN A 39 -6.01 -5.92 -2.81
CA ASN A 39 -5.12 -6.69 -1.94
C ASN A 39 -5.17 -6.21 -0.49
N ALA A 40 -5.17 -4.90 -0.25
CA ALA A 40 -5.22 -4.36 1.11
C ALA A 40 -6.54 -4.72 1.82
N ASP A 41 -7.68 -4.59 1.13
CA ASP A 41 -9.00 -4.97 1.64
C ASP A 41 -9.04 -6.45 2.04
N GLY A 42 -8.53 -7.33 1.18
CA GLY A 42 -8.43 -8.76 1.46
C GLY A 42 -7.54 -9.07 2.67
N GLN A 43 -6.33 -8.50 2.71
CA GLN A 43 -5.38 -8.79 3.79
C GLN A 43 -5.84 -8.25 5.16
N VAL A 44 -6.38 -7.03 5.21
CA VAL A 44 -6.85 -6.46 6.48
C VAL A 44 -8.13 -7.14 6.95
N SER A 45 -9.04 -7.51 6.04
CA SER A 45 -10.23 -8.30 6.38
C SER A 45 -9.83 -9.67 6.92
N LEU A 46 -8.86 -10.34 6.29
CA LEU A 46 -8.33 -11.62 6.78
C LEU A 46 -7.70 -11.47 8.17
N ALA A 47 -6.90 -10.42 8.39
CA ALA A 47 -6.28 -10.17 9.68
C ALA A 47 -7.32 -9.97 10.80
N LYS A 48 -8.44 -9.29 10.50
CA LYS A 48 -9.57 -9.18 11.42
C LYS A 48 -10.20 -10.54 11.74
N CYS A 49 -10.44 -11.37 10.72
CA CYS A 49 -10.96 -12.72 10.92
C CYS A 49 -10.02 -13.61 11.74
N LEU A 50 -8.70 -13.40 11.63
CA LEU A 50 -7.68 -14.08 12.43
C LEU A 50 -7.50 -13.48 13.85
N GLY A 51 -8.38 -12.57 14.28
CA GLY A 51 -8.34 -11.95 15.61
C GLY A 51 -7.14 -11.02 15.83
N LYS A 52 -6.45 -10.59 14.76
CA LYS A 52 -5.34 -9.64 14.89
C LYS A 52 -5.88 -8.25 15.14
N THR A 53 -5.20 -7.51 15.99
CA THR A 53 -5.54 -6.13 16.37
C THR A 53 -4.70 -5.09 15.62
N ARG A 54 -3.65 -5.53 14.92
CA ARG A 54 -2.64 -4.66 14.30
C ARG A 54 -2.21 -5.15 12.91
N ILE A 55 -2.00 -4.19 12.01
CA ILE A 55 -1.41 -4.36 10.68
C ILE A 55 -0.04 -3.68 10.65
N ILE A 56 0.93 -4.38 10.07
CA ILE A 56 2.26 -3.85 9.79
C ILE A 56 2.49 -3.93 8.28
N ALA A 57 2.98 -2.87 7.68
CA ALA A 57 3.33 -2.86 6.26
C ALA A 57 4.64 -2.09 6.00
N GLU A 58 5.42 -2.56 5.03
CA GLU A 58 6.49 -1.77 4.45
C GLU A 58 5.98 -0.95 3.26
N THR A 59 6.56 0.23 3.05
CA THR A 59 6.27 1.03 1.88
C THR A 59 7.49 1.75 1.35
N GLY A 60 7.58 1.83 0.03
CA GLY A 60 8.50 2.75 -0.66
C GLY A 60 7.71 3.96 -1.17
N ALA A 61 8.17 4.61 -2.23
CA ALA A 61 7.51 5.78 -2.81
C ALA A 61 6.12 5.56 -3.47
N ARG A 62 5.40 4.46 -3.19
CA ARG A 62 4.15 4.07 -3.89
C ARG A 62 2.93 4.06 -2.96
N LEU A 63 1.73 3.98 -3.54
CA LEU A 63 0.42 4.01 -2.89
C LEU A 63 0.10 2.87 -1.89
N HIS A 64 0.99 1.90 -1.69
CA HIS A 64 0.66 0.73 -0.85
C HIS A 64 0.43 1.15 0.61
N GLY A 65 1.31 1.97 1.19
CA GLY A 65 1.17 2.42 2.58
C GLY A 65 -0.11 3.24 2.79
N VAL A 66 -0.39 4.17 1.88
CA VAL A 66 -1.64 4.96 1.90
C VAL A 66 -2.86 4.04 1.85
N THR A 67 -2.86 3.07 0.95
CA THR A 67 -3.98 2.15 0.79
C THR A 67 -4.19 1.28 2.03
N THR A 68 -3.12 0.74 2.62
CA THR A 68 -3.20 -0.04 3.85
C THR A 68 -3.72 0.81 5.02
N ALA A 69 -3.28 2.07 5.14
CA ALA A 69 -3.79 3.01 6.14
C ALA A 69 -5.28 3.33 5.94
N THR A 70 -5.74 3.49 4.69
CA THR A 70 -7.16 3.74 4.38
C THR A 70 -8.03 2.55 4.75
N VAL A 71 -7.65 1.35 4.34
CA VAL A 71 -8.45 0.13 4.61
C VAL A 71 -8.47 -0.17 6.10
N ARG A 72 -7.31 -0.06 6.78
CA ARG A 72 -7.26 -0.04 8.25
C ARG A 72 -8.34 0.91 8.75
N ALA A 73 -8.28 2.19 8.39
CA ALA A 73 -9.02 3.26 9.07
C ALA A 73 -10.51 2.90 9.15
N ARG A 74 -11.04 2.35 8.07
CA ARG A 74 -12.40 1.81 7.97
C ARG A 74 -12.69 0.62 8.91
N ILE A 75 -11.73 -0.29 9.10
CA ILE A 75 -11.93 -1.57 9.79
C ILE A 75 -11.74 -1.50 11.31
N GLY A 76 -10.87 -0.63 11.82
CA GLY A 76 -10.69 -0.49 13.29
C GLY A 76 -9.35 -0.94 13.89
N MET A 77 -8.36 -1.39 13.12
CA MET A 77 -7.14 -2.08 13.64
C MET A 77 -5.89 -1.20 13.76
N GLU A 78 -5.00 -1.24 14.74
CA GLU A 78 -3.77 -0.40 14.68
C GLU A 78 -2.94 -0.59 13.38
N CYS A 79 -2.32 0.46 12.84
CA CYS A 79 -1.47 0.37 11.66
C CYS A 79 -0.11 1.03 11.86
N ILE A 80 0.93 0.25 11.57
CA ILE A 80 2.32 0.70 11.58
C ILE A 80 2.87 0.54 10.16
N ILE A 81 3.44 1.61 9.62
CA ILE A 81 4.02 1.63 8.29
C ILE A 81 5.50 1.99 8.40
N TYR A 82 6.36 1.14 7.85
CA TYR A 82 7.78 1.42 7.73
C TYR A 82 8.10 1.95 6.34
N MET A 83 8.80 3.07 6.26
CA MET A 83 9.18 3.72 5.01
C MET A 83 10.67 4.07 5.02
N GLY A 84 11.35 3.94 3.88
CA GLY A 84 12.73 4.42 3.78
C GLY A 84 12.78 5.95 3.93
N ALA A 85 13.75 6.48 4.68
CA ALA A 85 13.84 7.91 4.98
C ALA A 85 13.92 8.78 3.71
N GLU A 86 14.66 8.34 2.69
CA GLU A 86 14.75 9.04 1.41
C GLU A 86 13.41 9.05 0.65
N ASP A 87 12.69 7.92 0.66
CA ASP A 87 11.36 7.83 0.04
C ASP A 87 10.36 8.70 0.80
N ALA A 88 10.41 8.70 2.14
CA ALA A 88 9.56 9.53 2.99
C ALA A 88 9.80 11.02 2.72
N ARG A 89 11.07 11.43 2.53
CA ARG A 89 11.43 12.79 2.13
C ARG A 89 10.87 13.15 0.75
N ARG A 90 11.01 12.26 -0.24
CA ARG A 90 10.49 12.47 -1.60
C ARG A 90 8.97 12.45 -1.69
N GLN A 91 8.30 11.76 -0.78
CA GLN A 91 6.86 11.51 -0.81
C GLN A 91 6.17 12.01 0.46
N ALA A 92 6.56 13.22 0.91
CA ALA A 92 6.04 13.83 2.14
C ALA A 92 4.50 13.88 2.19
N LEU A 93 3.83 14.13 1.05
CA LEU A 93 2.37 14.13 0.96
C LEU A 93 1.75 12.76 1.29
N ASN A 94 2.39 11.66 0.86
CA ASN A 94 1.89 10.33 1.19
C ASN A 94 2.14 9.98 2.65
N VAL A 95 3.26 10.41 3.23
CA VAL A 95 3.52 10.31 4.68
C VAL A 95 2.45 11.06 5.47
N PHE A 96 2.14 12.28 5.04
CA PHE A 96 1.10 13.10 5.65
C PHE A 96 -0.28 12.42 5.58
N ARG A 97 -0.67 11.90 4.41
CA ARG A 97 -1.93 11.14 4.24
C ARG A 97 -2.01 9.93 5.17
N MET A 98 -0.93 9.15 5.28
CA MET A 98 -0.88 7.99 6.17
C MET A 98 -1.08 8.40 7.65
N LYS A 99 -0.42 9.49 8.09
CA LYS A 99 -0.58 10.02 9.44
C LYS A 99 -2.00 10.55 9.70
N MET A 100 -2.59 11.27 8.74
CA MET A 100 -3.98 11.73 8.86
C MET A 100 -4.99 10.59 8.97
N LEU A 101 -4.70 9.45 8.33
CA LEU A 101 -5.51 8.22 8.45
C LEU A 101 -5.25 7.45 9.76
N GLY A 102 -4.43 7.98 10.67
CA GLY A 102 -4.14 7.40 11.98
C GLY A 102 -3.05 6.32 11.98
N ALA A 103 -2.29 6.17 10.89
CA ALA A 103 -1.17 5.23 10.85
C ALA A 103 0.10 5.82 11.47
N LYS A 104 0.84 5.00 12.22
CA LYS A 104 2.17 5.34 12.73
C LYS A 104 3.20 5.08 11.63
N VAL A 105 3.87 6.12 11.13
CA VAL A 105 4.87 6.00 10.07
C VAL A 105 6.28 6.12 10.65
N TYR A 106 7.09 5.06 10.51
CA TYR A 106 8.48 5.03 10.93
C TYR A 106 9.41 5.15 9.71
N ASN A 107 10.23 6.20 9.73
CA ASN A 107 11.25 6.42 8.71
C ASN A 107 12.52 5.66 9.09
N LEU A 108 13.01 4.82 8.20
CA LEU A 108 14.24 4.05 8.41
C LEU A 108 15.37 4.63 7.58
N GLU A 109 16.48 4.98 8.25
CA GLU A 109 17.71 5.40 7.59
C GLU A 109 18.56 4.18 7.26
N PHE A 110 18.98 4.08 5.99
CA PHE A 110 19.84 3.00 5.52
C PHE A 110 21.05 3.57 4.79
N LYS A 111 22.23 2.99 5.01
CA LYS A 111 23.50 3.43 4.41
C LYS A 111 23.77 2.87 3.00
N SER A 112 22.82 2.21 2.31
CA SER A 112 23.14 1.48 1.05
C SER A 112 21.97 1.31 0.06
N ASN A 113 22.31 0.99 -1.20
CA ASN A 113 21.47 0.94 -2.42
C ASN A 113 20.03 0.36 -2.27
N LYS A 114 19.09 0.93 -3.05
CA LYS A 114 17.61 0.72 -3.05
C LYS A 114 17.10 -0.72 -2.86
N LEU A 115 17.81 -1.75 -3.34
CA LEU A 115 17.39 -3.16 -3.25
C LEU A 115 17.53 -3.72 -1.82
N LEU A 116 18.56 -3.29 -1.08
CA LEU A 116 18.79 -3.67 0.32
C LEU A 116 17.69 -3.12 1.24
N ASN A 117 17.15 -1.93 0.93
CA ASN A 117 16.14 -1.25 1.76
C ASN A 117 14.89 -2.11 1.97
N LYS A 118 14.43 -2.85 0.96
CA LYS A 118 13.28 -3.77 1.11
C LYS A 118 13.56 -4.93 2.06
N VAL A 119 14.78 -5.46 2.06
CA VAL A 119 15.18 -6.56 2.95
C VAL A 119 15.22 -6.07 4.40
N TYR A 120 15.78 -4.89 4.64
CA TYR A 120 15.79 -4.30 5.98
C TYR A 120 14.41 -3.90 6.47
N LEU A 121 13.57 -3.33 5.60
CA LEU A 121 12.16 -3.04 5.90
C LEU A 121 11.40 -4.32 6.29
N ARG A 122 11.58 -5.41 5.55
CA ARG A 122 10.97 -6.70 5.89
C ARG A 122 11.50 -7.27 7.21
N ARG A 123 12.79 -7.11 7.51
CA ARG A 123 13.36 -7.48 8.81
C ARG A 123 12.74 -6.67 9.94
N ALA A 124 12.60 -5.35 9.77
CA ALA A 124 11.95 -4.49 10.76
C ALA A 124 10.48 -4.90 11.01
N CYS A 125 9.73 -5.18 9.94
CA CYS A 125 8.37 -5.74 10.06
C CYS A 125 8.37 -7.09 10.79
N ARG A 126 9.35 -7.98 10.51
CA ARG A 126 9.42 -9.33 11.09
C ARG A 126 9.75 -9.33 12.59
N VAL A 127 10.70 -8.51 13.02
CA VAL A 127 11.07 -8.39 14.45
C VAL A 127 9.87 -7.93 15.27
N ARG A 128 9.16 -6.90 14.79
CA ARG A 128 7.97 -6.34 15.47
C ARG A 128 6.70 -7.18 15.32
N PHE A 129 6.68 -8.11 14.37
CA PHE A 129 5.65 -9.15 14.29
C PHE A 129 5.83 -10.21 15.38
N GLN A 130 7.08 -10.55 15.74
CA GLN A 130 7.36 -11.53 16.80
C GLN A 130 7.04 -11.01 18.20
N GLU A 131 7.20 -9.71 18.44
CA GLU A 131 6.76 -9.06 19.70
C GLU A 131 5.22 -9.08 19.88
N ALA A 132 4.44 -9.34 18.83
CA ALA A 132 2.99 -9.46 18.90
C ALA A 132 2.50 -10.87 19.32
N LYS A 133 3.42 -11.79 19.67
CA LYS A 133 3.13 -13.19 20.01
C LYS A 133 2.47 -13.41 21.40
N GLY A 134 1.78 -12.40 21.95
CA GLY A 134 1.01 -12.51 23.19
C GLY A 134 -0.50 -12.69 23.01
N CYS A 135 -1.00 -12.88 21.78
CA CYS A 135 -2.42 -13.09 21.50
C CYS A 135 -2.67 -14.46 20.86
N CYS A 136 -2.54 -15.50 21.69
CA CYS A 136 -3.49 -16.60 21.83
C CYS A 136 -3.60 -16.88 23.33
#